data_AF-A0A087XNP2-F1
#
_entry.id   AF-A0A087XNP2-F1
#
_cell.length_a   1.000
_cell.length_b   1.000
_cell.length_c   1.000
_cell.angle_alpha   90.00
_cell.angle_beta   90.00
_cell.angle_gamma   90.00
#
_symmetry.space_group_name_H-M   'P 1'
#
loop_
_entity.id
_entity.type
_entity.pdbx_description
1 polymer ?
#
loop_
_entity_poly.entity_id
_entity_poly.type
_entity_poly.pdbx_seq_one_letter_code
_entity_poly.pdbx_strand_id
1 'polypeptide(L)'
;MNEKHTLENTKLNPEDLANYAKLEAGDASKLPGDQSPEDGHGEPQPTRLYKRRWIIVFLFSSYSLCNSYQWIQYGIIGNIFMKFYNVEAFTIDWTSMIYMLTYIPLIFPVTWLLDRKGLRVIALAGTALNCVGTWIKVASVRSDLFAVTFLGQFCSSLAQVFILGMPSKIASVWFGSEEVSTACSIGVFGNQMGCAIGFLLPPILVPNVEDMDELAKHIKTMFYITAGVASFLFILVIFVFQERPKLPPTLAQASARTMPPEDYSYVASILRLLRNKPFVLLIVSYGLNVGCYYAVGTLLNRMIIDRYPGEEVNAGRIGLTIVVAGMVGSLICGIWLDRTKTYKQTTLAVYVMTLVGMIVYTATLDQGLLWVVFITAGSLGFFMTGYLPLGFEFAAELTYPESEGTSSGLLNCSAQVFGIIFTIGQGKIIDKFGTLAGNIFLCVFLLIGSIMTGLIKSDLRRQNANRQAKEEVERRMLEQDYGATTQISPEPQTASSQA
;
A
#
# COMPACT_ATOMS: atom_id res chain seq x y z
N MET A 1 12.30 -41.72 28.29
CA MET A 1 11.08 -42.41 28.78
C MET A 1 10.35 -41.40 29.67
N ASN A 2 9.13 -41.05 29.26
CA ASN A 2 8.11 -40.23 29.94
C ASN A 2 8.42 -38.77 30.37
N GLU A 3 7.90 -37.83 29.58
CA GLU A 3 7.02 -36.78 30.11
C GLU A 3 6.02 -36.36 29.01
N LYS A 4 4.81 -36.91 29.10
CA LYS A 4 3.60 -36.57 28.33
C LYS A 4 2.50 -36.35 29.36
N HIS A 5 1.62 -35.39 29.09
CA HIS A 5 0.38 -34.99 29.80
C HIS A 5 0.50 -33.83 30.79
N THR A 6 0.16 -32.62 30.34
CA THR A 6 -0.96 -31.84 30.90
C THR A 6 -1.34 -30.70 29.93
N LEU A 7 -2.40 -30.90 29.15
CA LEU A 7 -3.15 -29.86 28.45
C LEU A 7 -4.53 -30.46 28.20
N GLU A 8 -5.37 -30.41 29.23
CA GLU A 8 -6.76 -30.86 29.19
C GLU A 8 -7.68 -29.65 29.34
N ASN A 9 -8.55 -29.46 28.34
CA ASN A 9 -9.91 -28.94 28.43
C ASN A 9 -10.16 -27.58 29.10
N THR A 10 -9.98 -26.49 28.35
CA THR A 10 -10.86 -25.32 28.50
C THR A 10 -12.07 -25.52 27.58
N LYS A 11 -13.15 -26.09 28.11
CA LYS A 11 -14.45 -26.16 27.43
C LYS A 11 -15.01 -24.74 27.31
N LEU A 12 -15.12 -24.19 26.09
CA LEU A 12 -15.97 -23.02 25.87
C LEU A 12 -17.44 -23.48 25.82
N ASN A 13 -18.30 -22.81 26.58
CA ASN A 13 -19.71 -23.11 26.68
C ASN A 13 -20.43 -22.65 25.38
N PRO A 14 -21.33 -23.45 24.77
CA PRO A 14 -22.07 -23.06 23.56
C PRO A 14 -22.91 -21.77 23.70
N GLU A 15 -23.33 -21.40 24.91
CA GLU A 15 -23.99 -20.10 25.17
C GLU A 15 -23.03 -18.91 24.96
N ASP A 16 -21.74 -19.08 25.23
CA ASP A 16 -20.73 -18.04 24.97
C ASP A 16 -20.57 -17.83 23.46
N LEU A 17 -20.54 -18.90 22.66
CA LEU A 17 -20.49 -18.82 21.19
C LEU A 17 -21.75 -18.19 20.57
N ALA A 18 -22.93 -18.45 21.15
CA ALA A 18 -24.17 -17.81 20.73
C ALA A 18 -24.21 -16.31 21.12
N ASN A 19 -23.62 -15.94 22.25
CA ASN A 19 -23.41 -14.54 22.64
C ASN A 19 -22.36 -13.85 21.76
N TYR A 20 -21.31 -14.55 21.31
CA TYR A 20 -20.35 -14.04 20.31
C TYR A 20 -21.03 -13.72 18.98
N ALA A 21 -21.97 -14.56 18.51
CA ALA A 21 -22.73 -14.31 17.29
C ALA A 21 -23.79 -13.20 17.45
N LYS A 22 -24.36 -13.01 18.65
CA LYS A 22 -25.33 -11.94 18.94
C LYS A 22 -24.68 -10.57 19.17
N LEU A 23 -23.43 -10.50 19.63
CA LEU A 23 -22.69 -9.24 19.79
C LEU A 23 -22.19 -8.65 18.45
N GLU A 24 -22.14 -9.45 17.38
CA GLU A 24 -21.89 -8.97 16.00
C GLU A 24 -23.14 -8.34 15.36
N ALA A 25 -24.33 -8.58 15.90
CA ALA A 25 -25.57 -7.94 15.46
C ALA A 25 -25.91 -6.77 16.40
N GLY A 26 -25.53 -5.56 16.01
CA GLY A 26 -25.64 -4.37 16.86
C GLY A 26 -27.05 -4.09 17.38
N ASP A 27 -27.16 -3.84 18.69
CA ASP A 27 -28.04 -2.80 19.21
C ASP A 27 -27.50 -2.30 20.56
N ALA A 28 -27.34 -0.98 20.67
CA ALA A 28 -26.85 -0.31 21.87
C ALA A 28 -28.01 0.46 22.50
N SER A 29 -28.71 -0.16 23.45
CA SER A 29 -29.67 0.54 24.31
C SER A 29 -29.48 0.17 25.78
N LYS A 30 -29.46 1.23 26.61
CA LYS A 30 -29.22 1.24 28.07
C LYS A 30 -30.43 0.75 28.86
N LEU A 31 -30.23 0.25 30.10
CA LEU A 31 -30.87 0.65 31.39
C LEU A 31 -30.40 -0.26 32.57
N PRO A 32 -30.66 0.05 33.87
CA PRO A 32 -29.67 -0.02 34.97
C PRO A 32 -30.01 -0.94 36.19
N GLY A 33 -28.99 -1.20 37.02
CA GLY A 33 -29.06 -1.74 38.42
C GLY A 33 -29.37 -3.24 38.50
N ASP A 34 -28.82 -4.08 39.38
CA ASP A 34 -28.28 -3.90 40.72
C ASP A 34 -27.30 -5.06 41.08
N GLN A 35 -26.56 -4.91 42.17
CA GLN A 35 -25.35 -5.60 42.65
C GLN A 35 -25.43 -7.14 42.84
N SER A 36 -24.33 -7.90 42.62
CA SER A 36 -23.43 -8.50 43.64
C SER A 36 -22.32 -9.37 42.99
N PRO A 37 -21.21 -9.67 43.71
CA PRO A 37 -19.88 -9.94 43.14
C PRO A 37 -19.50 -11.43 43.09
N GLU A 38 -18.36 -11.67 42.42
CA GLU A 38 -17.54 -12.91 42.38
C GLU A 38 -17.80 -13.88 41.22
N ASP A 39 -17.07 -13.67 40.12
CA ASP A 39 -16.28 -14.73 39.48
C ASP A 39 -15.15 -14.11 38.62
N GLY A 40 -13.95 -14.67 38.72
CA GLY A 40 -12.69 -14.15 38.17
C GLY A 40 -12.53 -14.24 36.65
N HIS A 41 -13.51 -13.77 35.89
CA HIS A 41 -13.38 -13.49 34.47
C HIS A 41 -13.09 -12.00 34.27
N GLY A 42 -11.91 -11.67 33.75
CA GLY A 42 -11.50 -10.29 33.49
C GLY A 42 -12.60 -9.53 32.75
N GLU A 43 -13.08 -8.44 33.34
CA GLU A 43 -14.08 -7.56 32.74
C GLU A 43 -13.70 -7.25 31.28
N PRO A 44 -14.62 -7.36 30.31
CA PRO A 44 -14.33 -6.95 28.94
C PRO A 44 -13.93 -5.48 28.96
N GLN A 45 -12.65 -5.18 28.64
CA GLN A 45 -12.16 -3.81 28.63
C GLN A 45 -13.11 -2.94 27.80
N PRO A 46 -13.56 -1.78 28.32
CA PRO A 46 -14.52 -0.94 27.62
C PRO A 46 -13.93 -0.50 26.28
N THR A 47 -14.47 -1.01 25.18
CA THR A 47 -14.11 -0.59 23.83
C THR A 47 -14.83 0.71 23.50
N ARG A 48 -14.12 1.68 22.92
CA ARG A 48 -14.73 2.95 22.49
C ARG A 48 -14.12 3.46 21.20
N LEU A 49 -14.95 3.61 20.18
CA LEU A 49 -14.55 4.18 18.89
C LEU A 49 -14.48 5.71 19.01
N TYR A 50 -13.27 6.27 18.96
CA TYR A 50 -13.06 7.72 19.02
C TYR A 50 -13.19 8.35 17.62
N LYS A 51 -13.97 9.45 17.49
CA LYS A 51 -14.03 10.26 16.25
C LYS A 51 -12.66 10.74 15.75
N ARG A 52 -11.68 10.83 16.65
CA ARG A 52 -10.28 11.23 16.37
C ARG A 52 -9.52 10.26 15.44
N ARG A 53 -9.97 9.01 15.29
CA ARG A 53 -9.35 8.03 14.37
C ARG A 53 -9.31 8.51 12.91
N TRP A 54 -10.38 9.18 12.46
CA TRP A 54 -10.47 9.73 11.10
C TRP A 54 -9.52 10.91 10.91
N ILE A 55 -9.32 11.72 11.94
CA ILE A 55 -8.33 12.81 11.93
C ILE A 55 -6.92 12.23 11.75
N ILE A 56 -6.61 11.11 12.40
CA ILE A 56 -5.28 10.47 12.30
C ILE A 56 -5.04 9.93 10.89
N VAL A 57 -6.00 9.23 10.29
CA VAL A 57 -5.88 8.75 8.90
C VAL A 57 -5.79 9.92 7.93
N PHE A 58 -6.62 10.96 8.08
CA PHE A 58 -6.55 12.12 7.21
C PHE A 58 -5.22 12.86 7.31
N LEU A 59 -4.67 12.99 8.53
CA LEU A 59 -3.35 13.57 8.77
C LEU A 59 -2.24 12.70 8.14
N PHE A 60 -2.34 11.37 8.29
CA PHE A 60 -1.47 10.41 7.59
C PHE A 60 -1.52 10.60 6.08
N SER A 61 -2.72 10.59 5.50
CA SER A 61 -2.93 10.79 4.06
C SER A 61 -2.35 12.11 3.59
N SER A 62 -2.45 13.18 4.38
CA SER A 62 -1.96 14.52 4.03
C SER A 62 -0.43 14.60 3.94
N TYR A 63 0.32 13.99 4.87
CA TYR A 63 1.78 13.97 4.75
C TYR A 63 2.29 12.93 3.76
N SER A 64 1.55 11.83 3.56
CA SER A 64 1.83 10.87 2.49
C SER A 64 1.70 11.54 1.12
N LEU A 65 0.67 12.34 0.92
CA LEU A 65 0.46 13.20 -0.24
C LEU A 65 1.67 14.13 -0.46
N CYS A 66 2.08 14.88 0.58
CA CYS A 66 3.22 15.79 0.50
C CYS A 66 4.53 15.09 0.11
N ASN A 67 4.76 13.87 0.60
CA ASN A 67 5.93 13.08 0.23
C ASN A 67 5.88 12.58 -1.22
N SER A 68 4.72 12.09 -1.68
CA SER A 68 4.55 11.62 -3.07
C SER A 68 4.61 12.73 -4.10
N TYR A 69 4.12 13.92 -3.75
CA TYR A 69 4.33 15.13 -4.57
C TYR A 69 5.82 15.35 -4.85
N GLN A 70 6.64 15.30 -3.80
CA GLN A 70 8.09 15.54 -3.90
C GLN A 70 8.85 14.44 -4.66
N TRP A 71 8.31 13.24 -4.73
CA TRP A 71 8.89 12.16 -5.53
C TRP A 71 8.84 12.50 -7.03
N ILE A 72 7.69 12.95 -7.52
CA ILE A 72 7.44 13.20 -8.96
C ILE A 72 7.84 14.62 -9.40
N GLN A 73 7.91 15.59 -8.49
CA GLN A 73 8.04 17.01 -8.84
C GLN A 73 9.19 17.36 -9.78
N TYR A 74 10.32 16.64 -9.70
CA TYR A 74 11.48 16.89 -10.57
C TYR A 74 11.34 16.20 -11.93
N GLY A 75 10.74 15.00 -11.96
CA GLY A 75 10.61 14.21 -13.18
C GLY A 75 9.67 14.85 -14.19
N ILE A 76 8.53 15.40 -13.74
CA ILE A 76 7.53 15.96 -14.66
C ILE A 76 7.94 17.27 -15.34
N ILE A 77 8.91 17.99 -14.76
CA ILE A 77 9.55 19.18 -15.32
C ILE A 77 11.06 18.94 -15.51
N GLY A 78 11.41 17.72 -15.90
CA GLY A 78 12.80 17.27 -15.99
C GLY A 78 13.63 18.12 -16.97
N ASN A 79 13.07 18.49 -18.12
CA ASN A 79 13.72 19.36 -19.09
C ASN A 79 14.09 20.74 -18.52
N ILE A 80 13.24 21.31 -17.66
CA ILE A 80 13.47 22.60 -17.00
C ILE A 80 14.61 22.48 -15.97
N PHE A 81 14.64 21.41 -15.18
CA PHE A 81 15.71 21.19 -14.21
C PHE A 81 17.05 20.82 -14.87
N MET A 82 17.04 20.13 -16.01
CA MET A 82 18.23 19.94 -16.85
C MET A 82 18.80 21.29 -17.28
N LYS A 83 17.95 22.20 -17.76
CA LYS A 83 18.32 23.56 -18.17
C LYS A 83 18.85 24.40 -16.99
N PHE A 84 18.14 24.37 -15.85
CA PHE A 84 18.47 25.20 -14.69
C PHE A 84 19.79 24.81 -14.00
N TYR A 85 20.03 23.50 -13.81
CA TYR A 85 21.24 22.99 -13.16
C TYR A 85 22.37 22.67 -14.15
N ASN A 86 22.11 22.76 -15.46
CA ASN A 86 23.04 22.35 -16.52
C ASN A 86 23.56 20.91 -16.32
N VAL A 87 22.65 19.97 -16.06
CA VAL A 87 22.97 18.55 -15.83
C VAL A 87 22.27 17.66 -16.84
N GLU A 88 22.84 16.48 -17.05
CA GLU A 88 22.24 15.47 -17.91
C GLU A 88 20.91 14.95 -17.38
N ALA A 89 20.10 14.44 -18.30
CA ALA A 89 18.80 13.86 -18.03
C ALA A 89 18.89 12.75 -16.96
N PHE A 90 19.86 11.84 -17.12
CA PHE A 90 20.12 10.75 -16.17
C PHE A 90 20.32 11.24 -14.72
N THR A 91 20.94 12.39 -14.53
CA THR A 91 21.15 13.01 -13.21
C THR A 91 19.83 13.47 -12.59
N ILE A 92 18.89 13.98 -13.39
CA ILE A 92 17.54 14.29 -12.92
C ILE A 92 16.76 13.02 -12.60
N ASP A 93 16.88 11.95 -13.37
CA ASP A 93 16.18 10.67 -13.08
C ASP A 93 16.58 10.11 -11.71
N TRP A 94 17.84 10.31 -11.31
CA TRP A 94 18.32 9.92 -9.98
C TRP A 94 17.55 10.57 -8.84
N THR A 95 16.94 11.74 -9.06
CA THR A 95 16.07 12.38 -8.05
C THR A 95 14.80 11.56 -7.77
N SER A 96 14.31 10.78 -8.73
CA SER A 96 13.22 9.80 -8.54
C SER A 96 13.77 8.45 -8.08
N MET A 97 14.84 7.94 -8.72
CA MET A 97 15.40 6.63 -8.40
C MET A 97 15.95 6.55 -6.97
N ILE A 98 16.36 7.67 -6.36
CA ILE A 98 16.80 7.68 -4.95
C ILE A 98 15.67 7.32 -3.98
N TYR A 99 14.40 7.54 -4.33
CA TYR A 99 13.23 7.05 -3.58
C TYR A 99 13.15 5.54 -3.58
N MET A 100 13.37 4.96 -4.76
CA MET A 100 13.37 3.51 -4.94
C MET A 100 14.56 2.87 -4.22
N LEU A 101 15.74 3.48 -4.36
CA LEU A 101 16.99 2.95 -3.82
C LEU A 101 17.00 2.95 -2.29
N THR A 102 16.51 4.01 -1.62
CA THR A 102 16.49 4.06 -0.15
C THR A 102 15.46 3.13 0.46
N TYR A 103 14.35 2.88 -0.24
CA TYR A 103 13.31 1.96 0.23
C TYR A 103 13.82 0.53 0.40
N ILE A 104 14.56 0.01 -0.58
CA ILE A 104 15.03 -1.39 -0.62
C ILE A 104 15.79 -1.82 0.66
N PRO A 105 16.85 -1.12 1.13
CA PRO A 105 17.57 -1.51 2.33
C PRO A 105 16.85 -1.13 3.63
N LEU A 106 16.06 -0.06 3.63
CA LEU A 106 15.50 0.50 4.87
C LEU A 106 14.11 -0.03 5.23
N ILE A 107 13.38 -0.67 4.30
CA ILE A 107 12.06 -1.21 4.59
C ILE A 107 12.09 -2.23 5.73
N PHE A 108 13.12 -3.09 5.80
CA PHE A 108 13.23 -4.10 6.87
C PHE A 108 13.52 -3.47 8.24
N PRO A 109 14.56 -2.60 8.41
CA PRO A 109 14.78 -1.88 9.65
C PRO A 109 13.58 -1.04 10.10
N VAL A 110 12.92 -0.34 9.18
CA VAL A 110 11.78 0.52 9.49
C VAL A 110 10.56 -0.28 9.92
N THR A 111 10.29 -1.43 9.27
CA THR A 111 9.21 -2.34 9.69
C THR A 111 9.46 -2.90 11.08
N TRP A 112 10.69 -3.34 11.37
CA TRP A 112 11.08 -3.77 12.71
C TRP A 112 10.93 -2.66 13.75
N LEU A 113 11.31 -1.43 13.40
CA LEU A 113 11.19 -0.26 14.26
C LEU A 113 9.71 0.10 14.52
N LEU A 114 8.86 -0.04 13.50
CA LEU A 114 7.42 0.18 13.59
C LEU A 114 6.77 -0.78 14.58
N ASP A 115 7.15 -2.05 14.55
CA ASP A 115 6.63 -3.06 15.48
C ASP A 115 7.15 -2.86 16.92
N ARG A 116 8.40 -2.42 17.10
CA ARG A 116 9.03 -2.21 18.42
C ARG A 116 8.65 -0.89 19.09
N LYS A 117 8.69 0.24 18.37
CA LYS A 117 8.52 1.61 18.92
C LYS A 117 7.17 2.24 18.63
N GLY A 118 6.31 1.60 17.83
CA GLY A 118 4.95 2.02 17.58
C GLY A 118 4.79 3.16 16.56
N LEU A 119 3.52 3.46 16.26
CA LEU A 119 3.10 4.32 15.15
C LEU A 119 3.58 5.78 15.28
N ARG A 120 3.60 6.34 16.50
CA ARG A 120 3.92 7.76 16.70
C ARG A 120 5.37 8.07 16.35
N VAL A 121 6.30 7.19 16.73
CA VAL A 121 7.73 7.39 16.44
C VAL A 121 7.99 7.36 14.94
N ILE A 122 7.36 6.44 14.22
CA ILE A 122 7.46 6.32 12.76
C ILE A 122 6.86 7.54 12.07
N ALA A 123 5.67 7.98 12.50
CA ALA A 123 5.03 9.18 11.93
C ALA A 123 5.84 10.45 12.17
N LEU A 124 6.40 10.64 13.36
CA LEU A 124 7.26 11.79 13.68
C LEU A 124 8.57 11.75 12.89
N ALA A 125 9.22 10.58 12.79
CA ALA A 125 10.45 10.43 12.03
C ALA A 125 10.23 10.71 10.54
N GLY A 126 9.18 10.13 9.95
CA GLY A 126 8.84 10.36 8.54
C GLY A 126 8.54 11.83 8.25
N THR A 127 7.70 12.48 9.07
CA THR A 127 7.34 13.89 8.85
C THR A 127 8.48 14.87 9.15
N ALA A 128 9.34 14.57 10.13
CA ALA A 128 10.55 15.34 10.39
C ALA A 128 11.54 15.26 9.22
N LEU A 129 11.85 14.06 8.74
CA LEU A 129 12.76 13.85 7.59
C LEU A 129 12.22 14.53 6.33
N ASN A 130 10.92 14.47 6.11
CA ASN A 130 10.27 15.13 4.98
C ASN A 130 10.38 16.66 5.09
N CYS A 131 10.11 17.22 6.26
CA CYS A 131 10.27 18.64 6.55
C CYS A 131 11.72 19.11 6.33
N VAL A 132 12.69 18.40 6.91
CA VAL A 132 14.13 18.69 6.72
C VAL A 132 14.49 18.63 5.23
N GLY A 133 14.04 17.60 4.51
CA GLY A 133 14.26 17.47 3.07
C GLY A 133 13.74 18.66 2.26
N THR A 134 12.54 19.16 2.58
CA THR A 134 11.98 20.34 1.91
C THR A 134 12.77 21.62 2.18
N TRP A 135 13.23 21.86 3.41
CA TRP A 135 14.02 23.03 3.74
C TRP A 135 15.42 23.01 3.13
N ILE A 136 16.04 21.83 3.02
CA ILE A 136 17.31 21.67 2.29
C ILE A 136 17.12 22.06 0.80
N LYS A 137 16.00 21.68 0.18
CA LYS A 137 15.68 22.07 -1.22
C LYS A 137 15.46 23.58 -1.36
N VAL A 138 14.85 24.25 -0.37
CA VAL A 138 14.72 25.72 -0.38
C VAL A 138 16.09 26.41 -0.44
N ALA A 139 17.12 25.83 0.21
CA ALA A 139 18.47 26.34 0.18
C ALA A 139 19.23 26.06 -1.13
N SER A 140 18.71 25.20 -2.01
CA SER A 140 19.38 24.77 -3.25
C SER A 140 18.94 25.53 -4.51
N VAL A 141 18.25 26.67 -4.35
CA VAL A 141 17.81 27.55 -5.46
C VAL A 141 18.99 28.38 -5.98
N ARG A 142 19.99 27.69 -6.53
CA ARG A 142 21.05 28.22 -7.39
C ARG A 142 21.44 27.15 -8.38
N SER A 143 21.86 27.54 -9.58
CA SER A 143 22.22 26.62 -10.67
C SER A 143 23.38 25.69 -10.34
N ASP A 144 24.26 26.04 -9.41
CA ASP A 144 25.43 25.24 -9.01
C ASP A 144 25.14 24.26 -7.85
N LEU A 145 23.97 24.33 -7.21
CA LEU A 145 23.65 23.61 -5.98
C LEU A 145 22.84 22.32 -6.19
N PHE A 146 23.00 21.63 -7.33
CA PHE A 146 22.29 20.38 -7.58
C PHE A 146 22.53 19.33 -6.48
N ALA A 147 23.76 19.24 -5.95
CA ALA A 147 24.09 18.32 -4.86
C ALA A 147 23.26 18.57 -3.59
N VAL A 148 22.92 19.84 -3.30
CA VAL A 148 22.06 20.20 -2.16
C VAL A 148 20.61 19.79 -2.44
N THR A 149 20.14 19.98 -3.67
CA THR A 149 18.82 19.46 -4.11
C THR A 149 18.75 17.95 -3.95
N PHE A 150 19.78 17.23 -4.38
CA PHE A 150 19.87 15.79 -4.27
C PHE A 150 19.90 15.32 -2.81
N LEU A 151 20.62 16.03 -1.93
CA LEU A 151 20.62 15.77 -0.49
C LEU A 151 19.22 15.94 0.12
N GLY A 152 18.51 17.01 -0.23
CA GLY A 152 17.13 17.23 0.22
C GLY A 152 16.18 16.16 -0.31
N GLN A 153 16.38 15.71 -1.55
CA GLN A 153 15.63 14.61 -2.15
C GLN A 153 15.91 13.27 -1.47
N PHE A 154 17.15 13.01 -1.07
CA PHE A 154 17.52 11.85 -0.26
C PHE A 154 16.88 11.88 1.14
N CYS A 155 16.87 13.03 1.83
CA CYS A 155 16.15 13.15 3.11
C CYS A 155 14.65 12.86 2.96
N SER A 156 14.05 13.33 1.88
CA SER A 156 12.64 13.08 1.55
C SER A 156 12.40 11.60 1.19
N SER A 157 13.35 10.95 0.51
CA SER A 157 13.24 9.52 0.23
C SER A 157 13.35 8.65 1.48
N LEU A 158 14.19 9.03 2.46
CA LEU A 158 14.22 8.38 3.76
C LEU A 158 12.85 8.45 4.44
N ALA A 159 12.17 9.60 4.37
CA ALA A 159 10.83 9.77 4.92
C ALA A 159 9.82 8.81 4.28
N GLN A 160 9.88 8.58 2.97
CA GLN A 160 8.97 7.68 2.26
C GLN A 160 8.93 6.28 2.86
N VAL A 161 10.07 5.76 3.30
CA VAL A 161 10.17 4.40 3.88
C VAL A 161 9.32 4.29 5.14
N PHE A 162 9.29 5.35 5.96
CA PHE A 162 8.43 5.41 7.14
C PHE A 162 6.95 5.51 6.77
N ILE A 163 6.62 6.15 5.64
CA ILE A 163 5.25 6.48 5.22
C ILE A 163 4.52 5.30 4.58
N LEU A 164 5.13 4.60 3.62
CA LEU A 164 4.43 3.63 2.78
C LEU A 164 3.87 2.41 3.55
N GLY A 165 4.52 2.00 4.63
CA GLY A 165 4.10 0.85 5.44
C GLY A 165 3.03 1.14 6.50
N MET A 166 2.69 2.42 6.73
CA MET A 166 1.79 2.82 7.81
C MET A 166 0.28 2.61 7.59
N PRO A 167 -0.31 2.66 6.36
CA PRO A 167 -1.77 2.58 6.20
C PRO A 167 -2.41 1.36 6.88
N SER A 168 -1.84 0.16 6.65
CA SER A 168 -2.34 -1.09 7.21
C SER A 168 -2.20 -1.15 8.73
N LYS A 169 -1.08 -0.64 9.27
CA LYS A 169 -0.85 -0.59 10.71
C LYS A 169 -1.75 0.43 11.42
N ILE A 170 -2.00 1.59 10.82
CA ILE A 170 -2.95 2.56 11.36
C ILE A 170 -4.37 1.98 11.36
N ALA A 171 -4.78 1.37 10.25
CA ALA A 171 -6.09 0.74 10.13
C ALA A 171 -6.29 -0.35 11.19
N SER A 172 -5.33 -1.27 11.35
CA SER A 172 -5.40 -2.36 12.33
C SER A 172 -5.25 -1.94 13.80
N VAL A 173 -4.84 -0.69 14.11
CA VAL A 173 -4.69 -0.21 15.49
C VAL A 173 -5.81 0.74 15.92
N TRP A 174 -6.35 1.54 14.99
CA TRP A 174 -7.30 2.61 15.28
C TRP A 174 -8.74 2.33 14.83
N PHE A 175 -8.95 1.32 13.98
CA PHE A 175 -10.26 1.00 13.40
C PHE A 175 -10.69 -0.42 13.78
N GLY A 176 -12.00 -0.65 13.75
CA GLY A 176 -12.60 -1.97 13.91
C GLY A 176 -12.64 -2.73 12.59
N SER A 177 -12.87 -4.04 12.64
CA SER A 177 -12.76 -4.96 11.50
C SER A 177 -13.52 -4.52 10.24
N GLU A 178 -14.69 -3.89 10.39
CA GLU A 178 -15.51 -3.41 9.28
C GLU A 178 -14.94 -2.16 8.57
N GLU A 179 -14.16 -1.33 9.28
CA GLU A 179 -13.68 -0.04 8.78
C GLU A 179 -12.19 -0.06 8.40
N VAL A 180 -11.47 -1.16 8.68
CA VAL A 180 -10.04 -1.33 8.41
C VAL A 180 -9.73 -1.16 6.92
N SER A 181 -10.53 -1.77 6.03
CA SER A 181 -10.33 -1.67 4.58
C SER A 181 -10.46 -0.22 4.11
N THR A 182 -11.53 0.48 4.52
CA THR A 182 -11.77 1.89 4.18
C THR A 182 -10.65 2.80 4.68
N ALA A 183 -10.21 2.64 5.94
CA ALA A 183 -9.13 3.41 6.52
C ALA A 183 -7.79 3.20 5.76
N CYS A 184 -7.49 1.96 5.40
CA CYS A 184 -6.32 1.62 4.60
C CYS A 184 -6.39 2.27 3.22
N SER A 185 -7.54 2.17 2.52
CA SER A 185 -7.74 2.77 1.21
C SER A 185 -7.55 4.29 1.22
N ILE A 186 -8.08 5.01 2.22
CA ILE A 186 -7.87 6.47 2.35
C ILE A 186 -6.39 6.81 2.54
N GLY A 187 -5.66 5.99 3.30
CA GLY A 187 -4.22 6.13 3.47
C GLY A 187 -3.45 5.99 2.14
N VAL A 188 -3.75 4.93 1.39
CA VAL A 188 -3.13 4.65 0.08
C VAL A 188 -3.51 5.72 -0.96
N PHE A 189 -4.78 6.14 -0.99
CA PHE A 189 -5.24 7.20 -1.89
C PHE A 189 -4.61 8.56 -1.60
N GLY A 190 -4.24 8.86 -0.35
CA GLY A 190 -3.46 10.05 -0.03
C GLY A 190 -2.13 10.09 -0.81
N ASN A 191 -1.45 8.94 -0.91
CA ASN A 191 -0.23 8.81 -1.69
C ASN A 191 -0.45 9.09 -3.19
N GLN A 192 -1.47 8.45 -3.76
CA GLN A 192 -1.83 8.61 -5.17
C GLN A 192 -2.26 10.06 -5.50
N MET A 193 -3.02 10.68 -4.61
CA MET A 193 -3.37 12.10 -4.74
C MET A 193 -2.13 13.00 -4.76
N GLY A 194 -1.10 12.65 -3.98
CA GLY A 194 0.19 13.34 -4.00
C GLY A 194 0.89 13.26 -5.35
N CYS A 195 0.91 12.07 -5.96
CA CYS A 195 1.42 11.89 -7.32
C CYS A 195 0.62 12.70 -8.34
N ALA A 196 -0.72 12.69 -8.27
CA ALA A 196 -1.60 13.46 -9.16
C ALA A 196 -1.31 14.97 -9.09
N ILE A 197 -1.21 15.52 -7.88
CA ILE A 197 -0.84 16.92 -7.65
C ILE A 197 0.60 17.17 -8.13
N GLY A 198 1.50 16.20 -7.93
CA GLY A 198 2.89 16.24 -8.37
C GLY A 198 3.06 16.26 -9.88
N PHE A 199 2.12 15.70 -10.64
CA PHE A 199 2.10 15.85 -12.09
C PHE A 199 1.53 17.19 -12.54
N LEU A 200 0.56 17.75 -11.81
CA LEU A 200 -0.16 18.96 -12.23
C LEU A 200 0.52 20.26 -11.82
N LEU A 201 0.91 20.41 -10.55
CA LEU A 201 1.36 21.70 -10.01
C LEU A 201 2.75 22.14 -10.49
N PRO A 202 3.78 21.27 -10.57
CA PRO A 202 5.12 21.72 -10.94
C PRO A 202 5.19 22.38 -12.33
N PRO A 203 4.58 21.82 -13.40
CA PRO A 203 4.54 22.49 -14.71
C PRO A 203 3.82 23.85 -14.73
N ILE A 204 2.84 24.05 -13.83
CA ILE A 204 2.09 25.31 -13.73
C ILE A 204 2.87 26.36 -12.93
N LEU A 205 3.51 25.94 -11.84
CA LEU A 205 4.26 26.82 -10.95
C LEU A 205 5.64 27.20 -11.51
N VAL A 206 6.22 26.33 -12.31
CA VAL A 206 7.54 26.49 -12.93
C VAL A 206 7.40 26.41 -14.44
N PRO A 207 6.95 27.50 -15.10
CA PRO A 207 6.91 27.56 -16.56
C PRO A 207 8.33 27.55 -17.15
N ASN A 208 8.47 27.03 -18.37
CA ASN A 208 9.73 27.00 -19.10
C ASN A 208 10.05 28.41 -19.66
N VAL A 209 10.68 29.25 -18.84
CA VAL A 209 11.12 30.60 -19.22
C VAL A 209 12.60 30.62 -19.64
N GLU A 210 12.99 31.60 -20.45
CA GLU A 210 14.38 31.77 -20.90
C GLU A 210 15.28 32.41 -19.82
N ASP A 211 14.73 33.34 -19.05
CA ASP A 211 15.46 34.02 -17.97
C ASP A 211 15.68 33.09 -16.76
N MET A 212 16.95 32.84 -16.43
CA MET A 212 17.35 31.99 -15.31
C MET A 212 16.99 32.58 -13.95
N ASP A 213 16.97 33.91 -13.81
CA ASP A 213 16.62 34.57 -12.55
C ASP A 213 15.11 34.50 -12.30
N GLU A 214 14.31 34.61 -13.36
CA GLU A 214 12.87 34.37 -13.30
C GLU A 214 12.58 32.90 -12.99
N LEU A 215 13.25 31.97 -13.68
CA LEU A 215 13.12 30.54 -13.42
C LEU A 215 13.48 30.18 -11.97
N ALA A 216 14.57 30.77 -11.44
CA ALA A 216 14.95 30.60 -10.04
C ALA A 216 13.85 31.06 -9.07
N LYS A 217 13.17 32.18 -9.34
CA LYS A 217 12.05 32.67 -8.52
C LYS A 217 10.86 31.72 -8.54
N HIS A 218 10.53 31.12 -9.68
CA HIS A 218 9.48 30.12 -9.80
C HIS A 218 9.80 28.85 -9.01
N ILE A 219 11.01 28.30 -9.19
CA ILE A 219 11.49 27.13 -8.43
C ILE A 219 11.49 27.43 -6.92
N LYS A 220 11.97 28.62 -6.53
CA LYS A 220 11.96 29.07 -5.13
C LYS A 220 10.56 29.10 -4.55
N THR A 221 9.60 29.67 -5.27
CA THR A 221 8.19 29.71 -4.86
C THR A 221 7.63 28.31 -4.63
N MET A 222 7.86 27.39 -5.57
CA MET A 222 7.43 25.99 -5.44
C MET A 222 8.02 25.32 -4.19
N PHE A 223 9.32 25.50 -3.93
CA PHE A 223 9.98 24.93 -2.76
C PHE A 223 9.49 25.55 -1.44
N TYR A 224 9.24 26.86 -1.38
CA TYR A 224 8.67 27.48 -0.18
C TYR A 224 7.26 27.00 0.12
N ILE A 225 6.40 26.85 -0.90
CA ILE A 225 5.05 26.30 -0.72
C ILE A 225 5.16 24.88 -0.13
N THR A 226 6.02 24.05 -0.72
CA THR A 226 6.21 22.66 -0.27
C THR A 226 6.77 22.59 1.16
N ALA A 227 7.75 23.44 1.49
CA ALA A 227 8.33 23.51 2.83
C ALA A 227 7.34 24.04 3.88
N GLY A 228 6.50 25.02 3.51
CA GLY A 228 5.43 25.52 4.35
C GLY A 228 4.41 24.44 4.69
N VAL A 229 3.94 23.69 3.69
CA VAL A 229 3.02 22.56 3.87
C VAL A 229 3.65 21.46 4.72
N ALA A 230 4.90 21.07 4.44
CA ALA A 230 5.59 20.04 5.20
C ALA A 230 5.81 20.45 6.67
N SER A 231 6.17 21.70 6.93
CA SER A 231 6.35 22.24 8.29
C SER A 231 5.03 22.27 9.06
N PHE A 232 3.96 22.72 8.42
CA PHE A 232 2.62 22.72 9.01
C PHE A 232 2.17 21.30 9.39
N LEU A 233 2.35 20.33 8.48
CA LEU A 233 2.00 18.94 8.74
C LEU A 233 2.86 18.33 9.85
N PHE A 234 4.16 18.62 9.90
CA PHE A 234 5.04 18.16 10.98
C PHE A 234 4.58 18.69 12.35
N ILE A 235 4.25 19.98 12.44
CA ILE A 235 3.70 20.59 13.66
C ILE A 235 2.38 19.90 14.06
N LEU A 236 1.48 19.69 13.10
CA LEU A 236 0.23 18.97 13.36
C LEU A 236 0.49 17.54 13.86
N VAL A 237 1.46 16.82 13.32
CA VAL A 237 1.79 15.46 13.79
C VAL A 237 2.30 15.48 15.23
N ILE A 238 3.12 16.47 15.61
CA ILE A 238 3.59 16.63 17.00
C ILE A 238 2.42 16.75 17.98
N PHE A 239 1.45 17.62 17.68
CA PHE A 239 0.34 17.93 18.58
C PHE A 239 -0.83 16.93 18.49
N VAL A 240 -1.16 16.46 17.30
CA VAL A 240 -2.40 15.71 17.03
C VAL A 240 -2.17 14.21 16.96
N PHE A 241 -1.00 13.75 16.49
CA PHE A 241 -0.75 12.33 16.25
C PHE A 241 -0.50 11.60 17.57
N GLN A 242 -1.42 10.69 17.91
CA GLN A 242 -1.33 9.83 19.08
C GLN A 242 -0.89 8.44 18.65
N GLU A 243 -0.11 7.76 19.51
CA GLU A 243 0.43 6.44 19.18
C GLU A 243 -0.66 5.38 19.06
N ARG A 244 -1.57 5.35 20.03
CA ARG A 244 -2.68 4.38 20.14
C ARG A 244 -3.87 5.07 20.81
N PRO A 245 -5.11 4.66 20.54
CA PRO A 245 -6.27 5.15 21.29
C PRO A 245 -6.18 4.67 22.75
N LYS A 246 -6.63 5.50 23.69
CA LYS A 246 -6.59 5.22 25.14
C LYS A 246 -7.30 3.91 25.51
N LEU A 247 -8.31 3.52 24.74
CA LEU A 247 -9.03 2.25 24.85
C LEU A 247 -8.93 1.50 23.51
N PRO A 248 -8.81 0.16 23.53
CA PRO A 248 -8.78 -0.63 22.29
C PRO A 248 -10.10 -0.49 21.52
N PRO A 249 -10.05 -0.37 20.17
CA PRO A 249 -11.26 -0.35 19.34
C PRO A 249 -12.03 -1.67 19.39
N THR A 250 -11.35 -2.81 19.57
CA THR A 250 -11.96 -4.15 19.57
C THR A 250 -11.42 -5.04 20.68
N LEU A 251 -12.22 -6.04 21.11
CA LEU A 251 -11.80 -7.06 22.08
C LEU A 251 -10.62 -7.91 21.57
N ALA A 252 -10.55 -8.16 20.26
CA ALA A 252 -9.41 -8.83 19.62
C ALA A 252 -8.10 -8.03 19.73
N GLN A 253 -8.16 -6.70 19.64
CA GLN A 253 -7.01 -5.84 19.91
C GLN A 253 -6.71 -5.73 21.41
N ALA A 254 -7.69 -5.94 22.29
CA ALA A 254 -7.47 -6.02 23.73
C ALA A 254 -6.72 -7.32 24.11
N SER A 255 -7.10 -8.46 23.54
CA SER A 255 -6.42 -9.74 23.75
C SER A 255 -5.01 -9.77 23.12
N ALA A 256 -4.85 -9.18 21.93
CA ALA A 256 -3.54 -9.00 21.29
C ALA A 256 -2.58 -8.07 22.09
N ARG A 257 -3.10 -7.21 22.99
CA ARG A 257 -2.27 -6.38 23.88
C ARG A 257 -1.71 -7.17 25.07
N THR A 258 -2.39 -8.25 25.46
CA THR A 258 -2.03 -9.10 26.61
C THR A 258 -1.19 -10.32 26.22
N MET A 259 -1.10 -10.66 24.93
CA MET A 259 -0.15 -11.69 24.49
C MET A 259 1.29 -11.15 24.56
N PRO A 260 2.23 -11.86 25.19
CA PRO A 260 3.64 -11.52 25.09
C PRO A 260 4.04 -11.56 23.60
N PRO A 261 4.94 -10.68 23.14
CA PRO A 261 5.47 -10.76 21.79
C PRO A 261 6.22 -12.08 21.69
N GLU A 262 5.58 -13.12 21.14
CA GLU A 262 6.27 -14.35 20.76
C GLU A 262 7.49 -13.96 19.91
N ASP A 263 8.56 -14.76 20.01
CA ASP A 263 9.77 -14.64 19.20
C ASP A 263 9.47 -14.92 17.72
N TYR A 264 8.64 -14.09 17.09
CA TYR A 264 8.34 -14.11 15.68
C TYR A 264 9.60 -13.66 14.95
N SER A 265 10.42 -14.64 14.55
CA SER A 265 11.64 -14.37 13.79
C SER A 265 11.26 -13.84 12.40
N TYR A 266 11.30 -12.52 12.26
CA TYR A 266 11.00 -11.79 11.02
C TYR A 266 11.85 -12.29 9.84
N VAL A 267 13.13 -12.60 10.10
CA VAL A 267 14.05 -13.17 9.09
C VAL A 267 13.59 -14.57 8.66
N ALA A 268 13.13 -15.39 9.59
CA ALA A 268 12.60 -16.72 9.27
C ALA A 268 11.28 -16.64 8.47
N SER A 269 10.44 -15.63 8.71
CA SER A 269 9.24 -15.37 7.90
C SER A 269 9.62 -15.01 6.45
N ILE A 270 10.57 -14.08 6.26
CA ILE A 270 11.08 -13.72 4.92
C ILE A 270 11.63 -14.94 4.18
N LEU A 271 12.43 -15.77 4.85
CA LEU A 271 13.02 -16.95 4.22
C LEU A 271 11.95 -17.98 3.81
N ARG A 272 10.89 -18.15 4.62
CA ARG A 272 9.74 -19.00 4.28
C ARG A 272 8.98 -18.46 3.06
N LEU A 273 8.76 -17.15 3.01
CA LEU A 273 8.12 -16.47 1.88
C LEU A 273 8.93 -16.65 0.60
N LEU A 274 10.25 -16.42 0.63
CA LEU A 274 11.12 -16.58 -0.54
C LEU A 274 11.27 -18.04 -1.00
N ARG A 275 10.91 -19.02 -0.17
CA ARG A 275 10.85 -20.44 -0.56
C ARG A 275 9.52 -20.81 -1.22
N ASN A 276 8.50 -19.97 -1.12
CA ASN A 276 7.17 -20.19 -1.70
C ASN A 276 7.16 -19.83 -3.20
N LYS A 277 7.29 -20.84 -4.08
CA LYS A 277 7.41 -20.63 -5.54
C LYS A 277 6.29 -19.78 -6.17
N PRO A 278 4.98 -20.03 -5.91
CA PRO A 278 3.90 -19.15 -6.35
C PRO A 278 4.08 -17.69 -5.94
N PHE A 279 4.51 -17.46 -4.68
CA PHE A 279 4.73 -16.11 -4.18
C PHE A 279 5.94 -15.44 -4.82
N VAL A 280 7.04 -16.15 -5.05
CA VAL A 280 8.21 -15.61 -5.77
C VAL A 280 7.85 -15.20 -7.20
N LEU A 281 7.06 -16.01 -7.91
CA LEU A 281 6.55 -15.64 -9.23
C LEU A 281 5.65 -14.39 -9.16
N LEU A 282 4.84 -14.26 -8.12
CA LEU A 282 4.04 -13.06 -7.89
C LEU A 282 4.93 -11.84 -7.59
N ILE A 283 5.95 -11.97 -6.74
CA ILE A 283 6.91 -10.90 -6.44
C ILE A 283 7.53 -10.37 -7.73
N VAL A 284 8.07 -11.27 -8.56
CA VAL A 284 8.74 -10.86 -9.81
C VAL A 284 7.74 -10.25 -10.80
N SER A 285 6.61 -10.91 -11.06
CA SER A 285 5.61 -10.36 -12.01
C SER A 285 5.02 -9.03 -11.55
N TYR A 286 4.78 -8.88 -10.24
CA TYR A 286 4.36 -7.62 -9.63
C TYR A 286 5.42 -6.54 -9.79
N GLY A 287 6.68 -6.86 -9.49
CA GLY A 287 7.79 -5.97 -9.67
C GLY A 287 7.95 -5.49 -11.11
N LEU A 288 7.77 -6.39 -12.09
CA LEU A 288 7.78 -6.03 -13.51
C LEU A 288 6.67 -5.02 -13.86
N ASN A 289 5.44 -5.22 -13.39
CA ASN A 289 4.33 -4.32 -13.72
C ASN A 289 4.50 -2.95 -13.06
N VAL A 290 4.69 -2.95 -11.74
CA VAL A 290 4.77 -1.71 -10.95
C VAL A 290 6.09 -0.96 -11.23
N GLY A 291 7.17 -1.68 -11.52
CA GLY A 291 8.41 -1.08 -12.00
C GLY A 291 8.21 -0.36 -13.34
N CYS A 292 7.44 -0.93 -14.28
CA CYS A 292 7.09 -0.24 -15.52
C CYS A 292 6.28 1.02 -15.23
N TYR A 293 5.35 0.98 -14.25
CA TYR A 293 4.54 2.14 -13.87
C TYR A 293 5.42 3.27 -13.35
N TYR A 294 6.40 2.95 -12.51
CA TYR A 294 7.35 3.93 -11.99
C TYR A 294 8.25 4.52 -13.08
N ALA A 295 8.69 3.70 -14.04
CA ALA A 295 9.48 4.16 -15.18
C ALA A 295 8.67 5.10 -16.09
N VAL A 296 7.43 4.71 -16.44
CA VAL A 296 6.49 5.54 -17.23
C VAL A 296 6.23 6.86 -16.53
N GLY A 297 5.97 6.86 -15.22
CA GLY A 297 5.73 8.08 -14.44
C GLY A 297 6.95 8.99 -14.37
N THR A 298 8.15 8.43 -14.20
CA THR A 298 9.41 9.19 -14.08
C THR A 298 9.82 9.80 -15.43
N LEU A 299 9.71 9.03 -16.50
CA LEU A 299 10.16 9.44 -17.85
C LEU A 299 9.05 10.10 -18.68
N LEU A 300 7.86 10.33 -18.09
CA LEU A 300 6.70 10.87 -18.81
C LEU A 300 7.01 12.19 -19.51
N ASN A 301 7.65 13.14 -18.81
CA ASN A 301 8.03 14.43 -19.38
C ASN A 301 8.87 14.25 -20.64
N ARG A 302 9.88 13.38 -20.63
CA ARG A 302 10.72 13.13 -21.80
C ARG A 302 9.94 12.57 -22.96
N MET A 303 9.10 11.56 -22.70
CA MET A 303 8.29 10.92 -23.75
C MET A 303 7.35 11.92 -24.43
N ILE A 304 6.76 12.85 -23.67
CA ILE A 304 5.85 13.86 -24.24
C ILE A 304 6.63 14.97 -24.94
N ILE A 305 7.67 15.54 -24.32
CA ILE A 305 8.38 16.71 -24.86
C ILE A 305 9.22 16.37 -26.10
N ASP A 306 9.74 15.14 -26.20
CA ASP A 306 10.39 14.63 -27.41
C ASP A 306 9.48 14.73 -28.64
N ARG A 307 8.17 14.53 -28.45
CA ARG A 307 7.18 14.54 -29.54
C ARG A 307 6.34 15.80 -29.66
N TYR A 308 6.12 16.47 -28.54
CA TYR A 308 5.31 17.67 -28.39
C TYR A 308 6.12 18.74 -27.62
N PRO A 309 7.07 19.42 -28.29
CA PRO A 309 7.89 20.44 -27.64
C PRO A 309 7.04 21.60 -27.12
N GLY A 310 7.32 22.07 -25.89
CA GLY A 310 6.59 23.18 -25.27
C GLY A 310 5.26 22.81 -24.61
N GLU A 311 4.92 21.51 -24.57
CA GLU A 311 3.68 20.99 -23.98
C GLU A 311 3.88 20.47 -22.54
N GLU A 312 4.73 21.10 -21.72
CA GLU A 312 5.05 20.66 -20.35
C GLU A 312 3.80 20.60 -19.46
N VAL A 313 2.90 21.59 -19.61
CA VAL A 313 1.63 21.62 -18.87
C VAL A 313 0.73 20.45 -19.27
N ASN A 314 0.68 20.12 -20.56
CA ASN A 314 -0.10 18.99 -21.05
C ASN A 314 0.54 17.65 -20.70
N ALA A 315 1.87 17.54 -20.65
CA ALA A 315 2.57 16.38 -20.09
C ALA A 315 2.15 16.15 -18.62
N GLY A 316 2.11 17.22 -17.82
CA GLY A 316 1.59 17.18 -16.46
C GLY A 316 0.13 16.72 -16.37
N ARG A 317 -0.74 17.23 -17.24
CA ARG A 317 -2.15 16.83 -17.30
C ARG A 317 -2.33 15.36 -17.74
N ILE A 318 -1.49 14.85 -18.64
CA ILE A 318 -1.47 13.44 -19.02
C ILE A 318 -1.09 12.59 -17.81
N GLY A 319 -0.04 12.99 -17.06
CA GLY A 319 0.36 12.32 -15.82
C GLY A 319 -0.76 12.31 -14.77
N LEU A 320 -1.44 13.44 -14.58
CA LEU A 320 -2.63 13.53 -13.75
C LEU A 320 -3.72 12.54 -14.20
N THR A 321 -3.96 12.45 -15.51
CA THR A 321 -4.96 11.54 -16.10
C THR A 321 -4.62 10.08 -15.82
N ILE A 322 -3.35 9.69 -15.96
CA ILE A 322 -2.85 8.34 -15.63
C ILE A 322 -3.16 8.01 -14.17
N VAL A 323 -2.84 8.91 -13.24
CA VAL A 323 -3.01 8.65 -11.80
C VAL A 323 -4.48 8.62 -11.40
N VAL A 324 -5.30 9.57 -11.86
CA VAL A 324 -6.73 9.63 -11.52
C VAL A 324 -7.49 8.44 -12.09
N ALA A 325 -7.27 8.12 -13.38
CA ALA A 325 -7.86 6.93 -13.97
C ALA A 325 -7.38 5.66 -13.25
N GLY A 326 -6.12 5.64 -12.83
CA GLY A 326 -5.54 4.59 -12.01
C GLY A 326 -6.23 4.40 -10.66
N MET A 327 -6.53 5.47 -9.93
CA MET A 327 -7.27 5.40 -8.66
C MET A 327 -8.66 4.78 -8.85
N VAL A 328 -9.36 5.16 -9.92
CA VAL A 328 -10.66 4.58 -10.28
C VAL A 328 -10.50 3.09 -10.62
N GLY A 329 -9.47 2.75 -11.39
CA GLY A 329 -9.14 1.36 -11.75
C GLY A 329 -8.87 0.49 -10.53
N SER A 330 -8.08 0.98 -9.57
CA SER A 330 -7.79 0.28 -8.30
C SER A 330 -9.05 0.02 -7.49
N LEU A 331 -9.96 1.00 -7.40
CA LEU A 331 -11.22 0.84 -6.67
C LEU A 331 -12.12 -0.21 -7.34
N ILE A 332 -12.32 -0.11 -8.66
CA ILE A 332 -13.16 -1.05 -9.41
C ILE A 332 -12.59 -2.47 -9.34
N CYS A 333 -11.28 -2.63 -9.55
CA CYS A 333 -10.62 -3.93 -9.48
C CYS A 333 -10.70 -4.53 -8.06
N GLY A 334 -10.54 -3.72 -7.01
CA GLY A 334 -10.70 -4.15 -5.63
C GLY A 334 -12.13 -4.64 -5.34
N ILE A 335 -13.15 -3.83 -5.67
CA ILE A 335 -14.56 -4.20 -5.48
C ILE A 335 -14.91 -5.47 -6.27
N TRP A 336 -14.44 -5.57 -7.51
CA TRP A 336 -14.64 -6.75 -8.35
C TRP A 336 -14.04 -7.99 -7.67
N LEU A 337 -12.81 -7.89 -7.20
CA LEU A 337 -12.12 -8.98 -6.54
C LEU A 337 -12.80 -9.40 -5.23
N ASP A 338 -13.32 -8.43 -4.47
CA ASP A 338 -14.06 -8.72 -3.24
C ASP A 338 -15.33 -9.52 -3.50
N ARG A 339 -16.01 -9.24 -4.63
CA ARG A 339 -17.23 -9.95 -5.04
C ARG A 339 -16.93 -11.32 -5.64
N THR A 340 -16.00 -11.40 -6.58
CA THR A 340 -15.78 -12.64 -7.36
C THR A 340 -14.81 -13.60 -6.68
N LYS A 341 -13.91 -13.09 -5.83
CA LYS A 341 -12.82 -13.83 -5.21
C LYS A 341 -11.93 -14.58 -6.23
N THR A 342 -11.92 -14.13 -7.48
CA THR A 342 -11.15 -14.74 -8.60
C THR A 342 -9.75 -14.14 -8.72
N TYR A 343 -8.95 -14.21 -7.64
CA TYR A 343 -7.63 -13.56 -7.52
C TYR A 343 -6.71 -13.77 -8.72
N LYS A 344 -6.45 -15.02 -9.12
CA LYS A 344 -5.56 -15.32 -10.24
C LYS A 344 -6.07 -14.75 -11.57
N GLN A 345 -7.34 -14.99 -11.90
CA GLN A 345 -7.90 -14.65 -13.20
C GLN A 345 -8.00 -13.14 -13.39
N THR A 346 -8.46 -12.43 -12.36
CA THR A 346 -8.57 -10.96 -12.38
C THR A 346 -7.18 -10.32 -12.50
N THR A 347 -6.21 -10.79 -11.71
CA THR A 347 -4.82 -10.31 -11.78
C THR A 347 -4.21 -10.52 -13.16
N LEU A 348 -4.40 -11.70 -13.77
CA LEU A 348 -3.91 -11.98 -15.13
C LEU A 348 -4.60 -11.11 -16.18
N ALA A 349 -5.93 -10.97 -16.13
CA ALA A 349 -6.68 -10.18 -17.09
C ALA A 349 -6.26 -8.70 -17.06
N VAL A 350 -6.15 -8.11 -15.86
CA VAL A 350 -5.70 -6.72 -15.70
C VAL A 350 -4.25 -6.56 -16.16
N TYR A 351 -3.37 -7.53 -15.92
CA TYR A 351 -2.00 -7.50 -16.43
C TYR A 351 -1.97 -7.45 -17.96
N VAL A 352 -2.70 -8.34 -18.63
CA VAL A 352 -2.79 -8.38 -20.09
C VAL A 352 -3.37 -7.07 -20.64
N MET A 353 -4.38 -6.51 -19.97
CA MET A 353 -4.93 -5.19 -20.35
C MET A 353 -3.92 -4.05 -20.17
N THR A 354 -3.05 -4.11 -19.16
CA THR A 354 -1.93 -3.17 -19.02
C THR A 354 -0.93 -3.29 -20.18
N LEU A 355 -0.59 -4.51 -20.61
CA LEU A 355 0.27 -4.73 -21.78
C LEU A 355 -0.38 -4.16 -23.06
N VAL A 356 -1.66 -4.47 -23.31
CA VAL A 356 -2.40 -3.93 -24.45
C VAL A 356 -2.46 -2.41 -24.38
N GLY A 357 -2.76 -1.84 -23.21
CA GLY A 357 -2.76 -0.41 -22.96
C GLY A 357 -1.41 0.23 -23.27
N MET A 358 -0.30 -0.41 -22.90
CA MET A 358 1.05 0.09 -23.18
C MET A 358 1.36 0.06 -24.68
N ILE A 359 0.98 -1.01 -25.39
CA ILE A 359 1.14 -1.10 -26.85
C ILE A 359 0.34 0.00 -27.56
N VAL A 360 -0.93 0.19 -27.17
CA VAL A 360 -1.81 1.21 -27.75
C VAL A 360 -1.28 2.62 -27.44
N TYR A 361 -0.87 2.89 -26.20
CA TYR A 361 -0.24 4.16 -25.82
C TYR A 361 0.99 4.44 -26.68
N THR A 362 1.86 3.44 -26.85
CA THR A 362 3.08 3.54 -27.66
C THR A 362 2.79 3.84 -29.13
N ALA A 363 1.83 3.13 -29.73
CA ALA A 363 1.45 3.32 -31.13
C ALA A 363 0.76 4.66 -31.41
N THR A 364 0.10 5.23 -30.41
CA THR A 364 -0.68 6.48 -30.54
C THR A 364 0.09 7.73 -30.18
N LEU A 365 1.16 7.63 -29.38
CA LEU A 365 2.00 8.76 -28.98
C LEU A 365 2.50 9.56 -30.20
N ASP A 366 2.84 8.85 -31.25
CA ASP A 366 3.44 9.35 -32.49
C ASP A 366 2.45 9.94 -33.51
N GLN A 367 1.15 9.94 -33.22
CA GLN A 367 0.13 10.33 -34.21
C GLN A 367 -0.13 11.84 -34.28
N GLY A 368 0.53 12.65 -33.43
CA GLY A 368 0.35 14.11 -33.38
C GLY A 368 -1.00 14.56 -32.78
N LEU A 369 -1.83 13.62 -32.31
CA LEU A 369 -3.16 13.89 -31.74
C LEU A 369 -3.11 13.81 -30.21
N LEU A 370 -2.84 14.93 -29.57
CA LEU A 370 -2.65 15.02 -28.11
C LEU A 370 -3.87 14.50 -27.32
N TRP A 371 -5.09 14.73 -27.81
CA TRP A 371 -6.31 14.20 -27.18
C TRP A 371 -6.37 12.65 -27.16
N VAL A 372 -5.80 11.98 -28.16
CA VAL A 372 -5.72 10.50 -28.18
C VAL A 372 -4.78 10.03 -27.08
N VAL A 373 -3.66 10.74 -26.88
CA VAL A 373 -2.70 10.43 -25.81
C VAL A 373 -3.36 10.51 -24.44
N PHE A 374 -4.24 11.48 -24.19
CA PHE A 374 -5.01 11.54 -22.94
C PHE A 374 -5.85 10.28 -22.70
N ILE A 375 -6.55 9.80 -23.74
CA ILE A 375 -7.42 8.62 -23.63
C ILE A 375 -6.58 7.36 -23.42
N THR A 376 -5.52 7.17 -24.21
CA THR A 376 -4.69 5.97 -24.15
C THR A 376 -3.86 5.93 -22.87
N ALA A 377 -3.33 7.07 -22.41
CA ALA A 377 -2.65 7.19 -21.13
C ALA A 377 -3.62 6.95 -19.95
N GLY A 378 -4.84 7.50 -19.99
CA GLY A 378 -5.87 7.23 -18.99
C GLY A 378 -6.23 5.74 -18.91
N SER A 379 -6.42 5.09 -20.08
CA SER A 379 -6.66 3.65 -20.15
C SER A 379 -5.49 2.84 -19.60
N LEU A 380 -4.25 3.21 -19.94
CA LEU A 380 -3.04 2.57 -19.40
C LEU A 380 -3.00 2.71 -17.88
N GLY A 381 -3.17 3.94 -17.37
CA GLY A 381 -3.17 4.24 -15.94
C GLY A 381 -4.22 3.45 -15.16
N PHE A 382 -5.44 3.32 -15.71
CA PHE A 382 -6.53 2.53 -15.13
C PHE A 382 -6.12 1.09 -14.83
N PHE A 383 -5.60 0.37 -15.83
CA PHE A 383 -5.24 -1.04 -15.65
C PHE A 383 -3.93 -1.20 -14.87
N MET A 384 -2.94 -0.34 -15.14
CA MET A 384 -1.62 -0.43 -14.52
C MET A 384 -1.67 -0.14 -13.02
N THR A 385 -2.41 0.88 -12.61
CA THR A 385 -2.63 1.17 -11.18
C THR A 385 -3.65 0.21 -10.56
N GLY A 386 -4.64 -0.22 -11.35
CA GLY A 386 -5.63 -1.23 -10.96
C GLY A 386 -4.98 -2.53 -10.49
N TYR A 387 -3.81 -2.87 -11.03
CA TYR A 387 -3.03 -4.04 -10.67
C TYR A 387 -2.43 -4.00 -9.25
N LEU A 388 -2.10 -2.83 -8.69
CA LEU A 388 -1.46 -2.70 -7.37
C LEU A 388 -2.23 -3.40 -6.24
N PRO A 389 -3.51 -3.08 -5.98
CA PRO A 389 -4.28 -3.73 -4.91
C PRO A 389 -4.49 -5.22 -5.17
N LEU A 390 -4.64 -5.63 -6.44
CA LEU A 390 -4.78 -7.05 -6.80
C LEU A 390 -3.54 -7.86 -6.41
N GLY A 391 -2.35 -7.28 -6.57
CA GLY A 391 -1.09 -7.88 -6.16
C GLY A 391 -1.01 -8.13 -4.65
N PHE A 392 -1.40 -7.14 -3.82
CA PHE A 392 -1.39 -7.29 -2.36
C PHE A 392 -2.41 -8.33 -1.87
N GLU A 393 -3.63 -8.29 -2.40
CA GLU A 393 -4.67 -9.26 -2.06
C GLU A 393 -4.29 -10.69 -2.46
N PHE A 394 -3.75 -10.86 -3.68
CA PHE A 394 -3.31 -12.17 -4.13
C PHE A 394 -2.11 -12.68 -3.32
N ALA A 395 -1.23 -11.77 -2.89
CA ALA A 395 -0.11 -12.12 -2.03
C ALA A 395 -0.55 -12.56 -0.64
N ALA A 396 -1.47 -11.84 0.00
CA ALA A 396 -2.03 -12.23 1.31
C ALA A 396 -2.62 -13.65 1.23
N GLU A 397 -3.29 -13.98 0.13
CA GLU A 397 -3.89 -15.29 -0.11
C GLU A 397 -2.85 -16.41 -0.31
N LEU A 398 -1.74 -16.14 -1.01
CA LEU A 398 -0.66 -17.11 -1.24
C LEU A 398 0.26 -17.32 -0.04
N THR A 399 0.33 -16.33 0.87
CA THR A 399 1.33 -16.27 1.95
C THR A 399 0.78 -16.59 3.33
N TYR A 400 -0.53 -16.76 3.47
CA TYR A 400 -1.16 -17.18 4.72
C TYR A 400 -0.48 -18.43 5.32
N PRO A 401 -0.18 -18.46 6.65
CA PRO A 401 -0.53 -17.47 7.69
C PRO A 401 0.58 -16.43 8.00
N GLU A 402 1.46 -16.11 7.06
CA GLU A 402 2.52 -15.11 7.27
C GLU A 402 1.96 -13.68 7.34
N SER A 403 2.71 -12.77 7.97
CA SER A 403 2.31 -11.35 8.12
C SER A 403 2.14 -10.65 6.76
N GLU A 404 0.97 -10.03 6.56
CA GLU A 404 0.66 -9.22 5.37
C GLU A 404 1.66 -8.06 5.18
N GLY A 405 2.19 -7.51 6.27
CA GLY A 405 3.19 -6.45 6.23
C GLY A 405 4.50 -6.92 5.58
N THR A 406 4.98 -8.11 5.95
CA THR A 406 6.21 -8.70 5.39
C THR A 406 6.03 -9.02 3.89
N SER A 407 4.90 -9.62 3.53
CA SER A 407 4.56 -9.98 2.15
C SER A 407 4.46 -8.73 1.24
N SER A 408 3.73 -7.72 1.69
CA SER A 408 3.57 -6.43 0.99
C SER A 408 4.89 -5.66 0.89
N GLY A 409 5.75 -5.73 1.92
CA GLY A 409 7.08 -5.14 1.90
C GLY A 409 7.99 -5.76 0.83
N LEU A 410 7.95 -7.08 0.66
CA LEU A 410 8.71 -7.78 -0.39
C LEU A 410 8.22 -7.44 -1.81
N LEU A 411 6.90 -7.30 -2.01
CA LEU A 411 6.33 -6.85 -3.28
C LEU A 411 6.77 -5.43 -3.65
N ASN A 412 6.68 -4.50 -2.69
CA ASN A 412 7.17 -3.14 -2.90
C ASN A 412 8.67 -3.11 -3.16
N CYS A 413 9.47 -3.87 -2.40
CA CYS A 413 10.91 -3.98 -2.64
C CYS A 413 11.21 -4.41 -4.08
N SER A 414 10.49 -5.43 -4.59
CA SER A 414 10.63 -5.85 -5.99
C SER A 414 10.22 -4.76 -6.98
N ALA A 415 9.11 -4.07 -6.74
CA ALA A 415 8.69 -2.93 -7.57
C ALA A 415 9.74 -1.81 -7.62
N GLN A 416 10.39 -1.50 -6.50
CA GLN A 416 11.47 -0.51 -6.47
C GLN A 416 12.69 -0.97 -7.27
N VAL A 417 13.10 -2.25 -7.13
CA VAL A 417 14.24 -2.81 -7.89
C VAL A 417 13.99 -2.73 -9.40
N PHE A 418 12.83 -3.22 -9.86
CA PHE A 418 12.49 -3.16 -11.28
C PHE A 418 12.24 -1.73 -11.76
N GLY A 419 11.72 -0.85 -10.91
CA GLY A 419 11.58 0.58 -11.20
C GLY A 419 12.91 1.25 -11.53
N ILE A 420 13.98 0.96 -10.77
CA ILE A 420 15.34 1.45 -11.08
C ILE A 420 15.83 0.86 -12.40
N ILE A 421 15.74 -0.47 -12.56
CA ILE A 421 16.22 -1.16 -13.77
C ILE A 421 15.54 -0.59 -15.03
N PHE A 422 14.23 -0.40 -14.98
CA PHE A 422 13.46 0.11 -16.11
C PHE A 422 13.63 1.59 -16.33
N THR A 423 13.73 2.42 -15.29
CA THR A 423 14.02 3.85 -15.47
C THR A 423 15.38 4.04 -16.15
N ILE A 424 16.42 3.31 -15.74
CA ILE A 424 17.74 3.37 -16.38
C ILE A 424 17.70 2.78 -17.80
N GLY A 425 17.13 1.58 -17.95
CA GLY A 425 17.09 0.86 -19.21
C GLY A 425 16.30 1.62 -20.27
N GLN A 426 15.07 2.01 -19.95
CA GLN A 426 14.22 2.81 -20.82
C GLN A 426 14.84 4.17 -21.10
N GLY A 427 15.33 4.89 -20.09
CA GLY A 427 15.95 6.22 -20.26
C GLY A 427 17.09 6.19 -21.28
N LYS A 428 18.04 5.26 -21.13
CA LYS A 428 19.16 5.11 -22.09
C LYS A 428 18.72 4.71 -23.50
N ILE A 429 17.65 3.93 -23.63
CA ILE A 429 17.10 3.56 -24.93
C ILE A 429 16.41 4.76 -25.57
N ILE A 430 15.65 5.55 -24.81
CA ILE A 430 15.02 6.79 -25.29
C ILE A 430 16.09 7.74 -25.83
N ASP A 431 17.16 7.98 -25.07
CA ASP A 431 18.23 8.91 -25.47
C ASP A 431 18.92 8.51 -26.78
N LYS A 432 19.02 7.20 -27.09
CA LYS A 432 19.75 6.68 -28.25
C LYS A 432 18.87 6.30 -29.45
N PHE A 433 17.68 5.78 -29.20
CA PHE A 433 16.79 5.15 -30.18
C PHE A 433 15.37 5.74 -30.19
N GLY A 434 15.11 6.74 -29.36
CA GLY A 434 13.83 7.44 -29.27
C GLY A 434 12.77 6.73 -28.41
N THR A 435 11.66 7.45 -28.20
CA THR A 435 10.59 7.05 -27.29
C THR A 435 9.94 5.71 -27.64
N LEU A 436 9.76 5.42 -28.93
CA LEU A 436 9.17 4.16 -29.41
C LEU A 436 9.97 2.94 -28.93
N ALA A 437 11.29 2.95 -29.08
CA ALA A 437 12.16 1.85 -28.68
C ALA A 437 12.14 1.65 -27.15
N GLY A 438 12.13 2.74 -26.38
CA GLY A 438 12.04 2.70 -24.93
C GLY A 438 10.73 2.06 -24.45
N ASN A 439 9.62 2.36 -25.13
CA ASN A 439 8.33 1.78 -24.79
C ASN A 439 8.19 0.31 -25.21
N ILE A 440 8.78 -0.09 -26.35
CA ILE A 440 8.88 -1.51 -26.74
C ILE A 440 9.65 -2.31 -25.68
N PHE A 441 10.73 -1.75 -25.13
CA PHE A 441 11.45 -2.36 -24.01
C PHE A 441 10.52 -2.67 -22.81
N LEU A 442 9.67 -1.73 -22.41
CA LEU A 442 8.68 -1.99 -21.35
C LEU A 442 7.64 -3.04 -21.76
N CYS A 443 7.16 -3.02 -23.01
CA CYS A 443 6.18 -4.00 -23.52
C CYS A 443 6.73 -5.44 -23.43
N VAL A 444 8.01 -5.64 -23.74
CA VAL A 444 8.65 -6.96 -23.63
C VAL A 444 8.62 -7.46 -22.19
N PHE A 445 8.97 -6.62 -21.21
CA PHE A 445 8.94 -7.01 -19.81
C PHE A 445 7.53 -7.19 -19.25
N LEU A 446 6.56 -6.41 -19.71
CA LEU A 446 5.15 -6.62 -19.37
C LEU A 446 4.61 -7.94 -19.96
N LEU A 447 5.05 -8.34 -21.16
CA LEU A 447 4.72 -9.65 -21.73
C LEU A 447 5.31 -10.79 -20.91
N ILE A 448 6.60 -10.69 -20.53
CA ILE A 448 7.25 -11.66 -19.64
C ILE A 448 6.47 -11.76 -18.32
N GLY A 449 6.14 -10.63 -17.71
CA GLY A 449 5.37 -10.57 -16.48
C GLY A 449 3.98 -11.21 -16.61
N SER A 450 3.28 -10.96 -17.72
CA SER A 450 1.97 -11.57 -18.01
C SER A 450 2.05 -13.10 -18.09
N ILE A 451 3.08 -13.63 -18.77
CA ILE A 451 3.32 -15.08 -18.86
C ILE A 451 3.62 -15.64 -17.46
N MET A 452 4.48 -14.98 -16.69
CA MET A 452 4.79 -15.39 -15.32
C MET A 452 3.56 -15.41 -14.43
N THR A 453 2.69 -14.40 -14.50
CA THR A 453 1.43 -14.36 -13.75
C THR A 453 0.51 -15.53 -14.14
N GLY A 454 0.46 -15.89 -15.42
CA GLY A 454 -0.32 -17.04 -15.90
C GLY A 454 0.15 -18.38 -15.31
N LEU A 455 1.46 -18.53 -15.09
CA LEU A 455 2.10 -19.73 -14.52
C LEU A 455 1.93 -19.87 -13.01
N ILE A 456 1.46 -18.83 -12.29
CA ILE A 456 1.23 -18.90 -10.85
C ILE A 456 0.14 -19.95 -10.57
N LYS A 457 0.45 -20.94 -9.72
CA LYS A 457 -0.55 -21.89 -9.24
C LYS A 457 -1.52 -21.19 -8.28
N SER A 458 -2.82 -21.33 -8.52
CA SER A 458 -3.88 -20.73 -7.70
C SER A 458 -4.15 -21.59 -6.46
N ASP A 459 -3.16 -21.73 -5.58
CA ASP A 459 -3.37 -22.35 -4.27
C ASP A 459 -3.87 -21.27 -3.30
N LEU A 460 -5.21 -21.12 -3.21
CA LEU A 460 -5.87 -20.13 -2.35
C LEU A 460 -5.86 -20.60 -0.89
N ARG A 461 -4.72 -20.41 -0.20
CA ARG A 461 -4.46 -21.03 1.12
C ARG A 461 -5.37 -20.51 2.22
N ARG A 462 -5.67 -19.21 2.24
CA ARG A 462 -6.54 -18.61 3.26
C ARG A 462 -7.99 -19.05 3.06
N GLN A 463 -8.48 -19.13 1.83
CA GLN A 463 -9.79 -19.69 1.53
C GLN A 463 -9.90 -21.16 1.91
N ASN A 464 -8.88 -21.96 1.60
CA ASN A 464 -8.84 -23.36 1.98
C ASN A 464 -8.83 -23.54 3.50
N ALA A 465 -8.08 -22.72 4.24
CA ALA A 465 -8.07 -22.73 5.70
C ALA A 465 -9.44 -22.34 6.28
N ASN A 466 -10.08 -21.29 5.76
CA ASN A 466 -11.42 -20.89 6.21
C ASN A 466 -12.49 -21.95 5.91
N ARG A 467 -12.39 -22.65 4.77
CA ARG A 467 -13.28 -23.75 4.44
C ARG A 467 -13.10 -24.92 5.40
N GLN A 468 -11.85 -25.30 5.68
CA GLN A 468 -11.54 -26.36 6.65
C GLN A 468 -12.03 -26.03 8.06
N ALA A 469 -11.86 -24.78 8.52
CA ALA A 469 -12.37 -24.34 9.81
C ALA A 469 -13.89 -24.40 9.89
N LYS A 470 -14.61 -23.99 8.83
CA LYS A 470 -16.07 -24.13 8.76
C LYS A 470 -16.52 -25.59 8.77
N GLU A 471 -15.87 -26.45 7.98
CA GLU A 471 -16.14 -27.89 7.96
C GLU A 471 -15.88 -28.52 9.34
N GLU A 472 -14.87 -28.07 10.08
CA GLU A 472 -14.59 -28.54 11.43
C GLU A 472 -15.63 -28.08 12.46
N VAL A 473 -16.10 -26.82 12.36
CA VAL A 473 -17.19 -26.30 13.20
C VAL A 473 -18.50 -27.04 12.92
N GLU A 474 -18.86 -27.22 11.65
CA GLU A 474 -20.05 -28.00 11.26
C GLU A 474 -19.95 -29.44 11.75
N ARG A 475 -18.77 -30.08 11.63
CA ARG A 475 -18.56 -31.44 12.14
C ARG A 475 -18.74 -31.50 13.66
N ARG A 476 -18.20 -30.55 14.42
CA ARG A 476 -18.37 -30.48 15.87
C ARG A 476 -19.82 -30.22 16.30
N MET A 477 -20.56 -29.39 15.55
CA MET A 477 -21.98 -29.16 15.79
C MET A 477 -22.79 -30.45 15.54
N LEU A 478 -22.51 -31.16 14.44
CA LEU A 478 -23.15 -32.45 14.13
C LEU A 478 -22.84 -33.53 15.17
N GLU A 479 -21.60 -33.60 15.67
CA GLU A 479 -21.21 -34.52 16.74
C GLU A 479 -21.92 -34.20 18.07
N GLN A 480 -22.14 -32.92 18.39
CA GLN A 480 -22.93 -32.51 19.56
C GLN A 480 -24.42 -32.87 19.41
N ASP A 481 -24.99 -32.70 18.21
CA ASP A 481 -26.41 -33.00 17.94
C ASP A 481 -26.69 -34.51 18.01
N TYR A 482 -25.78 -35.34 17.47
CA TYR A 482 -25.82 -36.80 17.61
C TYR A 482 -25.65 -37.25 19.06
N GLY A 483 -24.75 -36.60 19.81
CA GLY A 483 -24.57 -36.86 21.25
C GLY A 483 -25.83 -36.54 22.07
N ALA A 484 -26.54 -35.48 21.73
CA ALA A 484 -27.80 -35.09 22.37
C ALA A 484 -28.96 -36.05 22.04
N THR A 485 -29.06 -36.55 20.80
CA THR A 485 -30.11 -37.52 20.44
C THR A 485 -29.90 -38.89 21.08
N THR A 486 -28.66 -39.29 21.34
CA THR A 486 -28.35 -40.59 21.98
C THR A 486 -28.65 -40.59 23.49
N GLN A 487 -28.68 -39.41 24.13
CA GLN A 487 -29.10 -39.26 25.54
C GLN A 487 -30.63 -39.22 25.73
N ILE A 488 -31.41 -39.09 24.65
CA ILE A 488 -32.88 -39.16 24.67
C ILE A 488 -33.31 -40.52 24.10
N SER A 489 -32.80 -41.60 24.69
CA SER A 489 -33.36 -42.94 24.49
C SER A 489 -34.27 -43.23 25.70
N PRO A 490 -35.55 -43.57 25.52
CA PRO A 490 -36.45 -43.79 26.65
C PRO A 490 -36.00 -45.03 27.44
N GLU A 491 -35.87 -44.86 28.76
CA GLU A 491 -35.63 -45.95 29.70
C GLU A 491 -36.60 -47.12 29.45
N PRO A 492 -36.14 -48.39 29.50
CA PRO A 492 -37.04 -49.51 29.45
C PRO A 492 -37.90 -49.54 30.72
N GLN A 493 -39.21 -49.38 30.57
CA GLN A 493 -40.17 -49.55 31.64
C GLN A 493 -39.97 -50.92 32.30
N THR A 494 -39.63 -50.89 33.59
CA THR A 494 -39.59 -52.03 34.49
C THR A 494 -40.97 -52.66 34.60
N ALA A 495 -41.12 -53.87 34.05
CA ALA A 495 -42.26 -54.73 34.35
C ALA A 495 -42.03 -55.38 35.72
N SER A 496 -42.69 -54.87 36.76
CA SER A 496 -42.85 -55.56 38.04
C SER A 496 -44.32 -55.63 38.45
N SER A 497 -44.91 -56.82 38.30
CA SER A 497 -45.89 -57.36 39.24
C SER A 497 -45.89 -58.88 39.09
N GLN A 498 -45.30 -59.57 40.06
CA GLN A 498 -45.72 -60.92 40.41
C GLN A 498 -47.06 -60.84 41.18
N ALA A 499 -47.68 -61.99 41.34
CA ALA A 499 -48.68 -62.26 42.37
C ALA A 499 -48.19 -61.89 43.78
#